data_AF-A0A8T5S550-F1
#
_entry.id   AF-A0A8T5S550-F1
#
_cell.length_a   1.000
_cell.length_b   1.000
_cell.length_c   1.000
_cell.angle_alpha   90.00
_cell.angle_beta   90.00
_cell.angle_gamma   90.00
#
_symmetry.space_group_name_H-M   'P 1'
#
loop_
_entity.id
_entity.type
_entity.pdbx_description
1 polymer ?
#
loop_
_entity_poly.entity_id
_entity_poly.type
_entity_poly.pdbx_seq_one_letter_code
_entity_poly.pdbx_strand_id
1 'polypeptide(L)'
;MLRQIHIFHKNDCIYNHTYALALGDEELNNVIKIIQSYIDMPMIGKTFQKPVSDHFQIFHRSEGDVLFLFITDLVDSLEYVSPAIENTIKKFNEVFPTPNDIKTSTNVKREFVDFLREQQYELHSKIAIVGPHNSGKTMLFNMFKGNGARPIMNFASASIYSIDNLKFDIWDFELKDNFSLLWSKFIQGSDLVILLFDLSNYHLRVINHFLELQKQESKFSKLLIIGNKRDLVRKEDIRIIKNELNISKIEEVSLIDAGAKEKISNLISGVLHLKKLLPHNFTELFNEAKNVESEGNFILAIAKYKELIKISNEYQDFTYMTTLKSKLESLQEKVDEQAKIRKGIESKKKFEIPGKIQFTRRIQVQPLPSGKTLIKAPPIEIPRSPTKIKQKTEDLMLFSTAESLDGEEIDKEDITLDIDKVIPEEKRPTLEITEKKDDDFPIILQQLIEKRGSSLTLKLCEALLTELQKALARPLLVEDLELAA
;
A
#
# COMPACT_ATOMS: atom_id res chain seq x y z
N MET A 1 3.21 -8.95 -5.26
CA MET A 1 1.92 -9.56 -4.85
C MET A 1 0.79 -9.21 -5.81
N LEU A 2 0.00 -10.22 -6.23
CA LEU A 2 -1.27 -10.01 -6.95
C LEU A 2 -2.32 -9.35 -6.07
N ARG A 3 -2.85 -8.20 -6.49
CA ARG A 3 -3.80 -7.40 -5.72
C ARG A 3 -5.22 -7.49 -6.24
N GLN A 4 -5.41 -7.34 -7.55
CA GLN A 4 -6.72 -7.37 -8.19
C GLN A 4 -6.65 -8.15 -9.51
N ILE A 5 -7.78 -8.76 -9.86
CA ILE A 5 -8.02 -9.40 -11.14
C ILE A 5 -9.30 -8.83 -11.70
N HIS A 6 -9.29 -8.45 -12.97
CA HIS A 6 -10.45 -8.03 -13.73
C HIS A 6 -10.51 -8.83 -15.03
N ILE A 7 -11.70 -9.30 -15.38
CA ILE A 7 -11.96 -10.01 -16.63
C ILE A 7 -13.00 -9.22 -17.41
N PHE A 8 -12.66 -8.89 -18.65
CA PHE A 8 -13.52 -8.12 -19.55
C PHE A 8 -13.95 -8.97 -20.73
N HIS A 9 -15.21 -8.84 -21.13
CA HIS A 9 -15.77 -9.43 -22.35
C HIS A 9 -16.44 -8.31 -23.14
N LYS A 10 -15.94 -8.01 -24.36
CA LYS A 10 -16.48 -6.94 -25.22
C LYS A 10 -16.67 -5.59 -24.51
N ASN A 11 -15.64 -5.11 -23.82
CA ASN A 11 -15.63 -3.89 -23.00
C ASN A 11 -16.49 -3.92 -21.71
N ASP A 12 -17.21 -5.00 -21.42
CA ASP A 12 -17.93 -5.15 -20.14
C ASP A 12 -17.07 -5.91 -19.12
N CYS A 13 -16.96 -5.38 -17.89
CA CYS A 13 -16.28 -6.07 -16.81
C CYS A 13 -17.19 -7.17 -16.26
N ILE A 14 -16.95 -8.41 -16.68
CA ILE A 14 -17.80 -9.55 -16.33
C ILE A 14 -17.44 -10.16 -14.98
N TYR A 15 -16.21 -9.94 -14.51
CA TYR A 15 -15.73 -10.45 -13.23
C TYR A 15 -14.61 -9.59 -12.65
N ASN A 16 -14.59 -9.49 -11.33
CA ASN A 16 -13.50 -8.92 -10.58
C ASN A 16 -13.22 -9.74 -9.32
N HIS A 17 -11.97 -9.69 -8.86
CA HIS A 17 -11.55 -10.22 -7.57
C HIS A 17 -10.47 -9.33 -6.96
N THR A 18 -10.49 -9.16 -5.64
CA THR A 18 -9.59 -8.25 -4.94
C THR A 18 -9.05 -8.93 -3.69
N TYR A 19 -7.74 -9.06 -3.61
CA TYR A 19 -6.97 -9.62 -2.50
C TYR A 19 -6.44 -8.53 -1.56
N ALA A 20 -6.04 -7.40 -2.12
CA ALA A 20 -5.48 -6.27 -1.41
C ALA A 20 -5.88 -4.97 -2.09
N LEU A 21 -5.82 -3.88 -1.33
CA LEU A 21 -6.09 -2.55 -1.86
C LEU A 21 -5.08 -2.22 -2.96
N ALA A 22 -5.58 -1.82 -4.12
CA ALA A 22 -4.83 -1.34 -5.27
C ALA A 22 -5.58 -0.18 -5.92
N LEU A 23 -5.94 -0.30 -7.21
CA LEU A 23 -6.58 0.76 -7.95
C LEU A 23 -8.05 0.93 -7.52
N GLY A 24 -8.44 2.17 -7.25
CA GLY A 24 -9.84 2.54 -7.07
C GLY A 24 -10.60 2.60 -8.41
N ASP A 25 -11.92 2.80 -8.35
CA ASP A 25 -12.78 2.91 -9.54
C ASP A 25 -12.28 3.95 -10.57
N GLU A 26 -11.88 5.13 -10.11
CA GLU A 26 -11.41 6.22 -11.00
C GLU A 26 -10.08 5.88 -11.68
N GLU A 27 -9.12 5.34 -10.92
CA GLU A 27 -7.81 4.92 -11.42
C GLU A 27 -7.95 3.75 -12.38
N LEU A 28 -8.81 2.77 -12.05
CA LEU A 28 -9.12 1.65 -12.91
C LEU A 28 -9.74 2.11 -14.23
N ASN A 29 -10.66 3.08 -14.20
CA ASN A 29 -11.22 3.66 -15.43
C ASN A 29 -10.14 4.33 -16.30
N ASN A 30 -9.15 4.98 -15.69
CA ASN A 30 -8.02 5.54 -16.43
C ASN A 30 -7.14 4.42 -17.03
N VAL A 31 -6.91 3.34 -16.29
CA VAL A 31 -6.21 2.15 -16.80
C VAL A 31 -6.95 1.53 -17.97
N ILE A 32 -8.28 1.36 -17.87
CA ILE A 32 -9.13 0.83 -18.95
C ILE A 32 -8.97 1.69 -20.21
N LYS A 33 -9.02 3.03 -20.09
CA LYS A 33 -8.78 3.94 -21.23
C LYS A 33 -7.40 3.73 -21.86
N ILE A 34 -6.36 3.50 -21.05
CA ILE A 34 -4.99 3.28 -21.53
C ILE A 34 -4.88 1.97 -22.31
N ILE A 35 -5.57 0.92 -21.84
CA ILE A 35 -5.53 -0.40 -22.49
C ILE A 35 -6.67 -0.60 -23.51
N GLN A 36 -7.51 0.41 -23.73
CA GLN A 36 -8.72 0.33 -24.56
C GLN A 36 -8.44 -0.25 -25.95
N SER A 37 -7.34 0.18 -26.59
CA SER A 37 -6.93 -0.35 -27.89
C SER A 37 -6.69 -1.86 -27.90
N TYR A 38 -6.23 -2.43 -26.78
CA TYR A 38 -6.03 -3.87 -26.61
C TYR A 38 -7.32 -4.61 -26.27
N ILE A 39 -8.33 -3.92 -25.73
CA ILE A 39 -9.66 -4.48 -25.53
C ILE A 39 -10.40 -4.55 -26.87
N ASP A 40 -10.30 -3.48 -27.67
CA ASP A 40 -10.94 -3.39 -28.97
C ASP A 40 -10.23 -4.25 -30.04
N MET A 41 -8.89 -4.35 -29.98
CA MET A 41 -8.06 -5.15 -30.88
C MET A 41 -7.08 -6.04 -30.09
N PRO A 42 -7.55 -7.19 -29.56
CA PRO A 42 -6.74 -8.06 -28.74
C PRO A 42 -5.59 -8.70 -29.52
N MET A 43 -4.36 -8.54 -29.03
CA MET A 43 -3.21 -9.31 -29.50
C MET A 43 -3.18 -10.66 -28.77
N ILE A 44 -3.61 -11.70 -29.47
CA ILE A 44 -3.76 -13.05 -28.91
C ILE A 44 -2.40 -13.63 -28.50
N GLY A 45 -2.35 -14.22 -27.31
CA GLY A 45 -1.22 -15.05 -26.89
C GLY A 45 0.01 -14.30 -26.37
N LYS A 46 -0.05 -12.97 -26.25
CA LYS A 46 1.02 -12.17 -25.63
C LYS A 46 0.56 -11.49 -24.35
N THR A 47 1.36 -11.63 -23.30
CA THR A 47 1.18 -10.89 -22.05
C THR A 47 1.89 -9.55 -22.15
N PHE A 48 1.19 -8.47 -21.83
CA PHE A 48 1.74 -7.11 -21.77
C PHE A 48 1.88 -6.67 -20.32
N GLN A 49 2.90 -5.87 -20.04
CA GLN A 49 3.19 -5.30 -18.72
C GLN A 49 3.28 -3.79 -18.85
N LYS A 50 2.72 -3.07 -17.87
CA LYS A 50 2.84 -1.60 -17.81
C LYS A 50 2.75 -1.08 -16.38
N PRO A 51 3.71 -0.25 -15.90
CA PRO A 51 3.54 0.48 -14.66
C PRO A 51 2.46 1.55 -14.82
N VAL A 52 1.57 1.67 -13.83
CA VAL A 52 0.43 2.60 -13.87
C VAL A 52 0.44 3.62 -12.74
N SER A 53 1.23 3.39 -11.69
CA SER A 53 1.49 4.31 -10.59
C SER A 53 2.85 4.02 -9.96
N ASP A 54 3.23 4.81 -8.95
CA ASP A 54 4.46 4.60 -8.19
C ASP A 54 4.47 3.31 -7.35
N HIS A 55 3.32 2.65 -7.21
CA HIS A 55 3.16 1.47 -6.36
C HIS A 55 2.69 0.23 -7.14
N PHE A 56 2.01 0.43 -8.27
CA PHE A 56 1.32 -0.64 -8.99
C PHE A 56 1.65 -0.68 -10.47
N GLN A 57 1.60 -1.90 -10.98
CA GLN A 57 1.67 -2.19 -12.40
C GLN A 57 0.57 -3.16 -12.79
N ILE A 58 0.28 -3.17 -14.09
CA ILE A 58 -0.71 -4.04 -14.68
C ILE A 58 -0.05 -5.04 -15.61
N PHE A 59 -0.62 -6.23 -15.63
CA PHE A 59 -0.36 -7.26 -16.61
C PHE A 59 -1.66 -7.60 -17.30
N HIS A 60 -1.67 -7.66 -18.63
CA HIS A 60 -2.88 -8.06 -19.34
C HIS A 60 -2.61 -8.98 -20.51
N ARG A 61 -3.55 -9.88 -20.77
CA ARG A 61 -3.51 -10.83 -21.88
C ARG A 61 -4.93 -11.09 -22.38
N SER A 62 -5.06 -11.21 -23.69
CA SER A 62 -6.34 -11.54 -24.33
C SER A 62 -6.33 -12.95 -24.88
N GLU A 63 -7.49 -13.60 -24.79
CA GLU A 63 -7.79 -14.83 -25.52
C GLU A 63 -9.22 -14.72 -26.10
N GLY A 64 -9.32 -14.81 -27.43
CA GLY A 64 -10.59 -14.53 -28.11
C GLY A 64 -11.05 -13.08 -27.89
N ASP A 65 -12.30 -12.92 -27.45
CA ASP A 65 -12.94 -11.64 -27.10
C ASP A 65 -12.92 -11.34 -25.58
N VAL A 66 -12.09 -12.07 -24.82
CA VAL A 66 -11.92 -11.93 -23.38
C VAL A 66 -10.52 -11.38 -23.06
N LEU A 67 -10.47 -10.35 -22.21
CA LEU A 67 -9.24 -9.77 -21.68
C LEU A 67 -9.13 -10.05 -20.19
N PHE A 68 -7.97 -10.55 -19.77
CA PHE A 68 -7.60 -10.75 -18.38
C PHE A 68 -6.62 -9.66 -17.98
N LEU A 69 -6.95 -8.93 -16.91
CA LEU A 69 -6.16 -7.83 -16.36
C LEU A 69 -5.80 -8.15 -14.91
N PHE A 70 -4.52 -8.28 -14.63
CA PHE A 70 -3.95 -8.50 -13.31
C PHE A 70 -3.30 -7.20 -12.84
N ILE A 71 -3.56 -6.80 -11.60
CA ILE A 71 -2.96 -5.63 -10.97
C ILE A 71 -2.09 -6.14 -9.83
N THR A 72 -0.82 -5.71 -9.83
CA THR A 72 0.24 -6.27 -8.99
C THR A 72 1.13 -5.15 -8.44
N ASP A 73 2.01 -5.48 -7.49
CA ASP A 73 3.04 -4.55 -7.00
C ASP A 73 4.19 -4.42 -8.01
N LEU A 74 4.95 -3.33 -7.96
CA LEU A 74 6.13 -3.12 -8.83
C LEU A 74 7.25 -4.16 -8.63
N VAL A 75 7.20 -4.94 -7.56
CA VAL A 75 8.16 -6.02 -7.26
C VAL A 75 7.99 -7.21 -8.23
N ASP A 76 6.78 -7.44 -8.75
CA ASP A 76 6.48 -8.62 -9.57
C ASP A 76 7.04 -8.50 -11.00
N SER A 77 7.53 -9.60 -11.56
CA SER A 77 8.08 -9.63 -12.93
C SER A 77 7.14 -10.33 -13.91
N LEU A 78 7.29 -10.03 -15.20
CA LEU A 78 6.54 -10.70 -16.28
C LEU A 78 6.74 -12.21 -16.30
N GLU A 79 7.94 -12.68 -15.96
CA GLU A 79 8.29 -14.11 -15.96
C GLU A 79 7.47 -14.89 -14.92
N TYR A 80 7.18 -14.27 -13.78
CA TYR A 80 6.36 -14.89 -12.73
C TYR A 80 4.86 -14.72 -12.98
N VAL A 81 4.43 -13.56 -13.47
CA VAL A 81 2.99 -13.26 -13.61
C VAL A 81 2.39 -13.86 -14.89
N SER A 82 3.15 -13.98 -15.99
CA SER A 82 2.63 -14.50 -17.25
C SER A 82 2.11 -15.94 -17.15
N PRO A 83 2.82 -16.89 -16.50
CA PRO A 83 2.28 -18.25 -16.29
C PRO A 83 0.99 -18.26 -15.47
N ALA A 84 0.87 -17.42 -14.44
CA ALA A 84 -0.34 -17.33 -13.62
C ALA A 84 -1.55 -16.83 -14.42
N ILE A 85 -1.34 -15.85 -15.30
CA ILE A 85 -2.39 -15.37 -16.23
C ILE A 85 -2.78 -16.48 -17.20
N GLU A 86 -1.81 -17.18 -17.80
CA GLU A 86 -2.09 -18.29 -18.73
C GLU A 86 -2.87 -19.44 -18.07
N ASN A 87 -2.51 -19.82 -16.84
CA ASN A 87 -3.22 -20.84 -16.08
C ASN A 87 -4.64 -20.38 -15.72
N THR A 88 -4.81 -19.10 -15.36
CA THR A 88 -6.12 -18.51 -15.10
C THR A 88 -7.02 -18.51 -16.32
N ILE A 89 -6.47 -18.16 -17.48
CA ILE A 89 -7.17 -18.20 -18.76
C ILE A 89 -7.65 -19.62 -19.07
N LYS A 90 -6.75 -20.62 -18.97
CA LYS A 90 -7.09 -22.03 -19.20
C LYS A 90 -8.21 -22.50 -18.28
N LYS A 91 -8.09 -22.23 -16.98
CA LYS A 91 -9.12 -22.63 -16.01
C LYS A 91 -10.43 -21.91 -16.26
N PHE A 92 -10.40 -20.62 -16.59
CA PHE A 92 -11.60 -19.84 -16.90
C PHE A 92 -12.38 -20.46 -18.08
N ASN A 93 -11.70 -20.81 -19.18
CA ASN A 93 -12.36 -21.40 -20.34
C ASN A 93 -12.86 -22.84 -20.08
N GLU A 94 -12.16 -23.60 -19.23
CA GLU A 94 -12.60 -24.93 -18.80
C GLU A 94 -13.93 -24.85 -18.03
N VAL A 95 -14.04 -23.90 -17.09
CA VAL A 95 -15.20 -23.80 -16.21
C VAL A 95 -16.33 -22.92 -16.76
N PHE A 96 -16.02 -22.00 -17.69
CA PHE A 96 -16.99 -21.10 -18.33
C PHE A 96 -16.89 -21.19 -19.87
N PRO A 97 -17.61 -22.14 -20.49
CA PRO A 97 -17.64 -22.27 -21.95
C PRO A 97 -18.11 -21.00 -22.67
N THR A 98 -19.02 -20.25 -22.03
CA THR A 98 -19.40 -18.90 -22.44
C THR A 98 -18.97 -17.88 -21.38
N PRO A 99 -18.22 -16.80 -21.74
CA PRO A 99 -17.64 -15.89 -20.75
C PRO A 99 -18.65 -15.27 -19.77
N ASN A 100 -19.88 -15.03 -20.21
CA ASN A 100 -20.93 -14.43 -19.37
C ASN A 100 -21.50 -15.39 -18.30
N ASP A 101 -21.22 -16.69 -18.36
CA ASP A 101 -21.71 -17.68 -17.38
C ASP A 101 -21.18 -17.44 -15.97
N ILE A 102 -20.06 -16.71 -15.84
CA ILE A 102 -19.49 -16.32 -14.56
C ILE A 102 -20.43 -15.41 -13.74
N LYS A 103 -21.39 -14.75 -14.38
CA LYS A 103 -22.39 -13.90 -13.71
C LYS A 103 -23.50 -14.71 -13.03
N THR A 104 -23.78 -15.93 -13.46
CA THR A 104 -24.94 -16.72 -13.03
C THR A 104 -24.58 -17.98 -12.23
N SER A 105 -23.41 -18.59 -12.49
CA SER A 105 -23.05 -19.91 -11.95
C SER A 105 -22.34 -19.86 -10.59
N THR A 106 -23.09 -19.94 -9.49
CA THR A 106 -22.53 -19.77 -8.12
C THR A 106 -21.52 -20.82 -7.69
N ASN A 107 -21.78 -22.12 -7.92
CA ASN A 107 -20.89 -23.20 -7.48
C ASN A 107 -19.58 -23.21 -8.29
N VAL A 108 -19.69 -23.08 -9.61
CA VAL A 108 -18.55 -23.02 -10.53
C VAL A 108 -17.68 -21.78 -10.26
N LYS A 109 -18.32 -20.64 -9.95
CA LYS A 109 -17.63 -19.43 -9.53
C LYS A 109 -16.83 -19.64 -8.25
N ARG A 110 -17.33 -20.44 -7.29
CA ARG A 110 -16.58 -20.76 -6.07
C ARG A 110 -15.32 -21.57 -6.38
N GLU A 111 -15.44 -22.60 -7.22
CA GLU A 111 -14.28 -23.38 -7.68
C GLU A 111 -13.23 -22.48 -8.36
N PHE A 112 -13.68 -21.57 -9.23
CA PHE A 112 -12.80 -20.62 -9.89
C PHE A 112 -12.13 -19.66 -8.88
N VAL A 113 -12.85 -19.15 -7.88
CA VAL A 113 -12.27 -18.31 -6.81
C VAL A 113 -11.22 -19.08 -6.00
N ASP A 114 -11.48 -20.34 -5.68
CA ASP A 114 -10.53 -21.18 -4.94
C ASP A 114 -9.25 -21.42 -5.77
N PHE A 115 -9.39 -21.69 -7.08
CA PHE A 115 -8.27 -21.74 -8.00
C PHE A 115 -7.49 -20.41 -8.07
N LEU A 116 -8.17 -19.27 -8.15
CA LEU A 116 -7.50 -17.97 -8.16
C LEU A 116 -6.69 -17.72 -6.89
N ARG A 117 -7.16 -18.19 -5.72
CA ARG A 117 -6.39 -18.13 -4.46
C ARG A 117 -5.13 -18.98 -4.52
N GLU A 118 -5.18 -20.14 -5.16
CA GLU A 118 -4.00 -20.96 -5.41
C GLU A 118 -3.02 -20.24 -6.34
N GLN A 119 -3.50 -19.60 -7.41
CA GLN A 119 -2.66 -18.79 -8.29
C GLN A 119 -2.01 -17.60 -7.57
N GLN A 120 -2.73 -16.93 -6.67
CA GLN A 120 -2.15 -15.87 -5.84
C GLN A 120 -1.01 -16.41 -4.97
N TYR A 121 -1.16 -17.63 -4.43
CA TYR A 121 -0.11 -18.27 -3.63
C TYR A 121 1.09 -18.71 -4.49
N GLU A 122 0.88 -19.20 -5.70
CA GLU A 122 1.96 -19.58 -6.64
C GLU A 122 2.82 -18.39 -7.10
N LEU A 123 2.33 -17.16 -6.93
CA LEU A 123 3.14 -15.95 -7.12
C LEU A 123 4.13 -15.70 -5.96
N HIS A 124 4.17 -16.58 -4.95
CA HIS A 124 5.17 -16.60 -3.88
C HIS A 124 5.38 -15.25 -3.19
N SER A 125 4.28 -14.59 -2.79
CA SER A 125 4.37 -13.31 -2.08
C SER A 125 5.21 -13.46 -0.80
N LYS A 126 6.27 -12.66 -0.68
CA LYS A 126 7.39 -12.90 0.23
C LYS A 126 7.48 -11.85 1.33
N ILE A 127 7.66 -12.31 2.57
CA ILE A 127 7.92 -11.49 3.75
C ILE A 127 9.30 -11.85 4.30
N ALA A 128 10.24 -10.91 4.27
CA ALA A 128 11.59 -11.10 4.78
C ALA A 128 11.75 -10.47 6.17
N ILE A 129 12.24 -11.24 7.15
CA ILE A 129 12.60 -10.72 8.48
C ILE A 129 14.10 -10.42 8.50
N VAL A 130 14.46 -9.18 8.78
CA VAL A 130 15.85 -8.71 8.86
C VAL A 130 16.11 -7.94 10.15
N GLY A 131 17.39 -7.74 10.45
CA GLY A 131 17.82 -6.93 11.59
C GLY A 131 18.97 -7.56 12.37
N PRO A 132 19.43 -6.87 13.43
CA PRO A 132 20.60 -7.27 14.19
C PRO A 132 20.50 -8.68 14.80
N HIS A 133 21.65 -9.28 15.10
CA HIS A 133 21.72 -10.46 15.96
C HIS A 133 20.99 -10.23 17.30
N ASN A 134 20.35 -11.26 17.86
CA ASN A 134 19.56 -11.20 19.12
C ASN A 134 18.36 -10.25 19.15
N SER A 135 17.90 -9.73 18.00
CA SER A 135 16.68 -8.88 17.95
C SER A 135 15.36 -9.64 18.15
N GLY A 136 15.38 -10.97 18.04
CA GLY A 136 14.19 -11.82 18.18
C GLY A 136 13.57 -12.27 16.85
N LYS A 137 14.31 -12.23 15.73
CA LYS A 137 13.82 -12.61 14.39
C LYS A 137 13.24 -14.03 14.36
N THR A 138 13.99 -15.00 14.88
CA THR A 138 13.56 -16.39 14.97
C THR A 138 12.37 -16.59 15.89
N MET A 139 12.24 -15.80 16.96
CA MET A 139 11.03 -15.82 17.81
C MET A 139 9.81 -15.35 17.01
N LEU A 140 9.96 -14.22 16.29
CA LEU A 140 8.91 -13.70 15.41
C LEU A 140 8.52 -14.70 14.32
N PHE A 141 9.50 -15.30 13.65
CA PHE A 141 9.28 -16.36 12.66
C PHE A 141 8.52 -17.54 13.27
N ASN A 142 8.92 -18.01 14.45
CA ASN A 142 8.27 -19.12 15.14
C ASN A 142 6.82 -18.83 15.54
N MET A 143 6.43 -17.56 15.71
CA MET A 143 5.02 -17.19 15.96
C MET A 143 4.14 -17.35 14.74
N PHE A 144 4.71 -17.12 13.56
CA PHE A 144 3.98 -17.04 12.30
C PHE A 144 4.18 -18.22 11.36
N LYS A 145 5.20 -19.05 11.60
CA LYS A 145 5.42 -20.28 10.82
C LYS A 145 4.17 -21.16 10.88
N GLY A 146 3.79 -21.67 9.71
CA GLY A 146 2.72 -22.64 9.57
C GLY A 146 3.19 -24.05 9.93
N ASN A 147 2.60 -25.04 9.26
CA ASN A 147 2.94 -26.45 9.46
C ASN A 147 4.29 -26.78 8.81
N GLY A 148 5.38 -26.48 9.55
CA GLY A 148 6.75 -26.80 9.17
C GLY A 148 7.55 -25.61 8.66
N ALA A 149 8.86 -25.67 8.85
CA ALA A 149 9.83 -24.75 8.26
C ALA A 149 10.66 -25.51 7.22
N ARG A 150 10.79 -24.93 6.03
CA ARG A 150 11.67 -25.43 4.97
C ARG A 150 13.03 -24.74 5.10
N PRO A 151 14.13 -25.47 5.32
CA PRO A 151 15.46 -24.87 5.27
C PRO A 151 15.74 -24.46 3.83
N ILE A 152 16.07 -23.19 3.61
CA ILE A 152 16.52 -22.71 2.29
C ILE A 152 18.03 -22.93 2.16
N MET A 153 18.76 -22.61 3.21
CA MET A 153 20.21 -22.81 3.36
C MET A 153 20.54 -22.99 4.85
N ASN A 154 21.81 -23.23 5.18
CA ASN A 154 22.28 -23.39 6.57
C ASN A 154 22.05 -22.16 7.47
N PHE A 155 21.65 -21.03 6.90
CA PHE A 155 21.48 -19.75 7.58
C PHE A 155 20.12 -19.08 7.27
N ALA A 156 19.19 -19.81 6.63
CA ALA A 156 17.90 -19.26 6.25
C ALA A 156 16.79 -20.32 6.31
N SER A 157 15.68 -19.97 6.95
CA SER A 157 14.49 -20.80 7.03
C SER A 157 13.30 -20.06 6.41
N ALA A 158 12.43 -20.78 5.71
CA ALA A 158 11.17 -20.23 5.22
C ALA A 158 10.00 -21.06 5.73
N SER A 159 8.82 -20.46 5.82
CA SER A 159 7.57 -21.15 6.13
C SER A 159 6.41 -20.43 5.46
N ILE A 160 5.26 -21.08 5.42
CA ILE A 160 4.03 -20.47 4.93
C ILE A 160 3.35 -19.79 6.11
N TYR A 161 3.16 -18.48 5.99
CA TYR A 161 2.35 -17.68 6.89
C TYR A 161 1.02 -17.37 6.20
N SER A 162 -0.08 -17.74 6.84
CA SER A 162 -1.43 -17.43 6.35
C SER A 162 -2.04 -16.30 7.16
N ILE A 163 -2.59 -15.31 6.45
CA ILE A 163 -3.39 -14.23 7.03
C ILE A 163 -4.67 -14.10 6.21
N ASP A 164 -5.81 -14.20 6.90
CA ASP A 164 -7.11 -14.39 6.29
C ASP A 164 -7.11 -15.57 5.30
N ASN A 165 -7.37 -15.30 4.02
CA ASN A 165 -7.37 -16.30 2.94
C ASN A 165 -6.13 -16.23 2.05
N LEU A 166 -5.12 -15.44 2.44
CA LEU A 166 -3.88 -15.25 1.69
C LEU A 166 -2.74 -15.99 2.34
N LYS A 167 -1.82 -16.47 1.51
CA LYS A 167 -0.63 -17.19 1.94
C LYS A 167 0.61 -16.42 1.49
N PHE A 168 1.57 -16.29 2.40
CA PHE A 168 2.84 -15.62 2.21
C PHE A 168 3.97 -16.57 2.57
N ASP A 169 5.07 -16.49 1.84
CA ASP A 169 6.31 -17.11 2.26
C ASP A 169 7.02 -16.16 3.25
N ILE A 170 7.08 -16.54 4.53
CA ILE A 170 7.82 -15.81 5.54
C ILE A 170 9.23 -16.39 5.67
N TRP A 171 10.24 -15.53 5.63
CA TRP A 171 11.65 -15.93 5.64
C TRP A 171 12.34 -15.37 6.89
N ASP A 172 13.05 -16.24 7.60
CA ASP A 172 13.95 -15.90 8.70
C ASP A 172 15.40 -16.11 8.29
N PHE A 173 16.25 -15.17 8.68
CA PHE A 173 17.67 -15.18 8.37
C PHE A 173 18.50 -15.18 9.64
N GLU A 174 19.31 -16.21 9.77
CA GLU A 174 20.10 -16.52 10.96
C GLU A 174 21.59 -16.27 10.70
N LEU A 175 21.94 -15.11 10.14
CA LEU A 175 23.33 -14.67 10.09
C LEU A 175 23.74 -13.92 11.35
N LYS A 176 24.96 -14.22 11.83
CA LYS A 176 25.61 -13.48 12.92
C LYS A 176 26.19 -12.15 12.44
N ASP A 177 26.63 -12.10 11.18
CA ASP A 177 27.19 -10.90 10.57
C ASP A 177 26.08 -9.97 10.06
N ASN A 178 26.00 -8.79 10.66
CA ASN A 178 25.02 -7.77 10.29
C ASN A 178 25.35 -7.07 8.96
N PHE A 179 26.57 -7.20 8.44
CA PHE A 179 27.04 -6.53 7.21
C PHE A 179 27.25 -7.49 6.04
N SER A 180 26.74 -8.72 6.15
CA SER A 180 26.88 -9.73 5.11
C SER A 180 26.21 -9.30 3.80
N LEU A 181 26.92 -9.49 2.69
CA LEU A 181 26.38 -9.27 1.34
C LEU A 181 25.20 -10.18 1.00
N LEU A 182 24.95 -11.23 1.79
CA LEU A 182 23.83 -12.14 1.54
C LEU A 182 22.47 -11.50 1.89
N TRP A 183 22.46 -10.44 2.70
CA TRP A 183 21.23 -9.73 3.05
C TRP A 183 20.54 -9.11 1.84
N SER A 184 21.29 -8.63 0.82
CA SER A 184 20.71 -8.06 -0.40
C SER A 184 19.88 -9.09 -1.16
N LYS A 185 20.46 -10.26 -1.44
CA LYS A 185 19.80 -11.38 -2.09
C LYS A 185 18.58 -11.86 -1.30
N PHE A 186 18.65 -11.77 0.02
CA PHE A 186 17.57 -12.21 0.89
C PHE A 186 16.37 -11.26 0.85
N ILE A 187 16.58 -9.94 0.84
CA ILE A 187 15.45 -9.00 0.81
C ILE A 187 14.90 -8.78 -0.59
N GLN A 188 15.71 -9.01 -1.64
CA GLN A 188 15.27 -8.86 -3.02
C GLN A 188 14.00 -9.68 -3.30
N GLY A 189 13.08 -9.05 -4.03
CA GLY A 189 11.79 -9.65 -4.40
C GLY A 189 10.79 -9.79 -3.25
N SER A 190 11.04 -9.21 -2.08
CA SER A 190 10.08 -9.25 -0.97
C SER A 190 8.93 -8.26 -1.20
N ASP A 191 7.70 -8.63 -0.86
CA ASP A 191 6.59 -7.67 -0.79
C ASP A 191 6.67 -6.81 0.48
N LEU A 192 7.18 -7.43 1.56
CA LEU A 192 7.37 -6.80 2.86
C LEU A 192 8.73 -7.18 3.45
N VAL A 193 9.47 -6.19 3.89
CA VAL A 193 10.66 -6.34 4.74
C VAL A 193 10.28 -5.92 6.16
N ILE A 194 10.44 -6.82 7.13
CA ILE A 194 10.28 -6.54 8.55
C ILE A 194 11.66 -6.32 9.15
N LEU A 195 11.97 -5.09 9.52
CA LEU A 195 13.18 -4.75 10.26
C LEU A 195 12.89 -4.84 11.76
N LEU A 196 13.45 -5.85 12.42
CA LEU A 196 13.29 -6.12 13.84
C LEU A 196 14.59 -5.83 14.61
N PHE A 197 14.53 -4.99 15.64
CA PHE A 197 15.67 -4.68 16.53
C PHE A 197 15.24 -4.66 17.99
N ASP A 198 16.20 -4.79 18.91
CA ASP A 198 15.97 -4.79 20.36
C ASP A 198 16.00 -3.34 20.89
N LEU A 199 14.90 -2.87 21.49
CA LEU A 199 14.83 -1.52 22.06
C LEU A 199 15.76 -1.32 23.25
N SER A 200 16.10 -2.38 24.00
CA SER A 200 16.96 -2.30 25.18
C SER A 200 18.44 -2.25 24.84
N ASN A 201 18.81 -2.70 23.63
CA ASN A 201 20.19 -2.78 23.16
C ASN A 201 20.24 -2.64 21.64
N TYR A 202 20.07 -1.42 21.14
CA TYR A 202 20.11 -1.11 19.72
C TYR A 202 21.43 -0.46 19.31
N HIS A 203 21.82 -0.67 18.06
CA HIS A 203 22.96 0.00 17.44
C HIS A 203 22.51 0.80 16.21
N LEU A 204 22.59 2.13 16.31
CA LEU A 204 22.18 3.06 15.25
C LEU A 204 22.82 2.72 13.89
N ARG A 205 24.15 2.49 13.88
CA ARG A 205 24.89 2.15 12.65
C ARG A 205 24.35 0.89 11.96
N VAL A 206 23.99 -0.13 12.74
CA VAL A 206 23.48 -1.40 12.21
C VAL A 206 22.06 -1.23 11.68
N ILE A 207 21.22 -0.50 12.41
CA ILE A 207 19.84 -0.23 11.96
C ILE A 207 19.86 0.60 10.67
N ASN A 208 20.67 1.65 10.61
CA ASN A 208 20.83 2.47 9.41
C ASN A 208 21.32 1.65 8.22
N HIS A 209 22.25 0.71 8.44
CA HIS A 209 22.69 -0.20 7.39
C HIS A 209 21.52 -1.01 6.80
N PHE A 210 20.65 -1.61 7.62
CA PHE A 210 19.49 -2.34 7.12
C PHE A 210 18.46 -1.46 6.40
N LEU A 211 18.30 -0.20 6.85
CA LEU A 211 17.43 0.77 6.18
C LEU A 211 17.98 1.17 4.80
N GLU A 212 19.28 1.41 4.70
CA GLU A 212 19.96 1.70 3.44
C GLU A 212 19.89 0.50 2.50
N LEU A 213 20.15 -0.70 3.02
CA LEU A 213 20.06 -1.94 2.26
C LEU A 213 18.65 -2.13 1.67
N GLN A 214 17.60 -1.91 2.47
CA GLN A 214 16.22 -1.99 1.97
C GLN A 214 15.93 -0.96 0.88
N LYS A 215 16.42 0.29 1.03
CA LYS A 215 16.25 1.34 0.02
C LYS A 215 16.96 1.01 -1.29
N GLN A 216 18.14 0.39 -1.23
CA GLN A 216 18.96 0.08 -2.41
C GLN A 216 18.47 -1.18 -3.13
N GLU A 217 18.23 -2.26 -2.40
CA GLU A 217 18.01 -3.59 -2.98
C GLU A 217 16.53 -3.97 -3.10
N SER A 218 15.66 -3.28 -2.36
CA SER A 218 14.25 -3.62 -2.19
C SER A 218 13.35 -2.39 -2.22
N LYS A 219 13.65 -1.45 -3.13
CA LYS A 219 13.01 -0.13 -3.22
C LYS A 219 11.48 -0.19 -3.27
N PHE A 220 10.93 -1.18 -3.97
CA PHE A 220 9.49 -1.35 -4.15
C PHE A 220 8.82 -2.17 -3.03
N SER A 221 9.63 -2.78 -2.16
CA SER A 221 9.14 -3.53 -1.02
C SER A 221 8.68 -2.58 0.07
N LYS A 222 7.61 -2.98 0.75
CA LYS A 222 7.13 -2.25 1.91
C LYS A 222 8.05 -2.52 3.09
N LEU A 223 8.12 -1.57 4.02
CA LEU A 223 8.97 -1.67 5.20
C LEU A 223 8.13 -1.55 6.48
N LEU A 224 8.24 -2.55 7.35
CA LEU A 224 7.69 -2.53 8.71
C LEU A 224 8.85 -2.55 9.71
N ILE A 225 8.93 -1.54 10.56
CA ILE A 225 10.02 -1.40 11.55
C ILE A 225 9.44 -1.69 12.93
N ILE A 226 9.98 -2.71 13.59
CA ILE A 226 9.53 -3.17 14.90
C ILE A 226 10.67 -3.06 15.91
N GLY A 227 10.44 -2.26 16.95
CA GLY A 227 11.26 -2.27 18.15
C GLY A 227 10.74 -3.31 19.14
N ASN A 228 11.48 -4.40 19.29
CA ASN A 228 11.18 -5.52 20.19
C ASN A 228 11.63 -5.25 21.64
N LYS A 229 11.20 -6.10 22.57
CA LYS A 229 11.53 -6.09 24.00
C LYS A 229 11.08 -4.82 24.70
N ARG A 230 9.91 -4.34 24.30
CA ARG A 230 9.29 -3.13 24.85
C ARG A 230 9.15 -3.16 26.37
N ASP A 231 9.00 -4.34 26.95
CA ASP A 231 8.91 -4.62 28.38
C ASP A 231 10.18 -4.24 29.18
N LEU A 232 11.35 -4.20 28.52
CA LEU A 232 12.63 -3.90 29.16
C LEU A 232 12.99 -2.41 29.20
N VAL A 233 12.22 -1.56 28.52
CA VAL A 233 12.59 -0.15 28.26
C VAL A 233 11.57 0.80 28.87
N ARG A 234 12.00 1.95 29.40
CA ARG A 234 11.06 2.95 29.93
C ARG A 234 10.44 3.77 28.80
N LYS A 235 9.27 4.39 29.07
CA LYS A 235 8.58 5.23 28.07
C LYS A 235 9.42 6.44 27.63
N GLU A 236 10.24 6.97 28.52
CA GLU A 236 11.11 8.14 28.27
C GLU A 236 12.21 7.79 27.28
N ASP A 237 12.91 6.67 27.50
CA ASP A 237 14.01 6.21 26.65
C ASP A 237 13.57 6.03 25.20
N ILE A 238 12.37 5.50 24.97
CA ILE A 238 11.86 5.28 23.61
C ILE A 238 11.74 6.56 22.80
N ARG A 239 11.40 7.68 23.43
CA ARG A 239 11.36 8.97 22.73
C ARG A 239 12.75 9.35 22.25
N ILE A 240 13.77 9.08 23.05
CA ILE A 240 15.18 9.29 22.71
C ILE A 240 15.56 8.37 21.53
N ILE A 241 15.24 7.07 21.61
CA ILE A 241 15.50 6.10 20.54
C ILE A 241 14.90 6.54 19.20
N LYS A 242 13.63 6.97 19.19
CA LYS A 242 12.95 7.43 17.98
C LYS A 242 13.61 8.68 17.39
N ASN A 243 14.04 9.61 18.24
CA ASN A 243 14.73 10.82 17.83
C ASN A 243 16.12 10.51 17.25
N GLU A 244 16.89 9.63 17.89
CA GLU A 244 18.23 9.24 17.41
C GLU A 244 18.20 8.48 16.09
N LEU A 245 17.21 7.60 15.91
CA LEU A 245 17.05 6.85 14.67
C LEU A 245 16.54 7.73 13.52
N ASN A 246 15.91 8.87 13.83
CA ASN A 246 15.22 9.72 12.85
C ASN A 246 14.20 8.93 12.00
N ILE A 247 13.52 7.95 12.63
CA ILE A 247 12.48 7.12 12.00
C ILE A 247 11.16 7.47 12.65
N SER A 248 10.25 8.05 11.87
CA SER A 248 8.95 8.51 12.35
C SER A 248 7.96 7.38 12.66
N LYS A 249 8.15 6.18 12.09
CA LYS A 249 7.21 5.05 12.17
C LYS A 249 7.89 3.78 12.69
N ILE A 250 8.14 3.74 14.00
CA ILE A 250 8.59 2.52 14.70
C ILE A 250 7.42 1.98 15.53
N GLU A 251 7.09 0.71 15.31
CA GLU A 251 6.11 -0.04 16.09
C GLU A 251 6.79 -0.69 17.30
N GLU A 252 6.31 -0.33 18.49
CA GLU A 252 6.83 -0.84 19.76
C GLU A 252 6.07 -2.12 20.17
N VAL A 253 6.77 -3.24 20.27
CA VAL A 253 6.17 -4.53 20.63
C VAL A 253 7.06 -5.27 21.62
N SER A 254 6.47 -6.03 22.54
CA SER A 254 7.19 -7.11 23.20
C SER A 254 6.69 -8.43 22.65
N LEU A 255 7.59 -9.22 22.05
CA LEU A 255 7.22 -10.53 21.50
C LEU A 255 6.81 -11.53 22.60
N ILE A 256 7.12 -11.30 23.88
CA ILE A 256 6.66 -12.19 24.94
C ILE A 256 5.19 -11.95 25.34
N ASP A 257 4.59 -10.83 24.92
CA ASP A 257 3.21 -10.50 25.26
C ASP A 257 2.22 -11.44 24.56
N ALA A 258 1.18 -11.90 25.28
CA ALA A 258 0.17 -12.81 24.74
C ALA A 258 -0.56 -12.26 23.49
N GLY A 259 -0.69 -10.94 23.37
CA GLY A 259 -1.31 -10.26 22.22
C GLY A 259 -0.35 -9.90 21.09
N ALA A 260 0.94 -10.21 21.18
CA ALA A 260 1.95 -9.78 20.23
C ALA A 260 1.69 -10.31 18.81
N LYS A 261 1.31 -11.58 18.70
CA LYS A 261 1.03 -12.23 17.41
C LYS A 261 -0.11 -11.53 16.65
N GLU A 262 -1.23 -11.26 17.33
CA GLU A 262 -2.38 -10.58 16.72
C GLU A 262 -2.03 -9.14 16.35
N LYS A 263 -1.36 -8.40 17.25
CA LYS A 263 -0.91 -7.04 16.98
C LYS A 263 -0.03 -6.98 15.73
N ILE A 264 0.98 -7.85 15.62
CA ILE A 264 1.89 -7.86 14.47
C ILE A 264 1.16 -8.34 13.20
N SER A 265 0.25 -9.30 13.30
CA SER A 265 -0.58 -9.72 12.17
C SER A 265 -1.38 -8.54 11.60
N ASN A 266 -2.00 -7.73 12.47
CA ASN A 266 -2.71 -6.50 12.10
C ASN A 266 -1.78 -5.45 11.47
N LEU A 267 -0.55 -5.30 11.99
CA LEU A 267 0.45 -4.41 11.39
C LEU A 267 0.86 -4.87 9.99
N ILE A 268 1.10 -6.17 9.80
CA ILE A 268 1.43 -6.75 8.49
C ILE A 268 0.27 -6.52 7.51
N SER A 269 -0.98 -6.82 7.91
CA SER A 269 -2.18 -6.51 7.11
C SER A 269 -2.27 -5.04 6.74
N GLY A 270 -2.01 -4.17 7.71
CA GLY A 270 -2.02 -2.73 7.54
C GLY A 270 -0.99 -2.27 6.52
N VAL A 271 0.28 -2.68 6.65
CA VAL A 271 1.35 -2.29 5.74
C VAL A 271 1.13 -2.86 4.33
N LEU A 272 0.76 -4.14 4.22
CA LEU A 272 0.46 -4.77 2.94
C LEU A 272 -0.82 -4.23 2.28
N HIS A 273 -1.61 -3.43 3.00
CA HIS A 273 -2.92 -2.94 2.59
C HIS A 273 -3.84 -4.10 2.16
N LEU A 274 -3.87 -5.17 2.95
CA LEU A 274 -4.73 -6.33 2.65
C LEU A 274 -6.20 -5.92 2.69
N LYS A 275 -7.01 -6.59 1.87
CA LYS A 275 -8.44 -6.28 1.78
C LYS A 275 -9.11 -6.61 3.12
N LYS A 276 -9.77 -5.61 3.71
CA LYS A 276 -10.61 -5.82 4.89
C LYS A 276 -11.94 -6.43 4.46
N LEU A 277 -12.50 -7.29 5.31
CA LEU A 277 -13.88 -7.74 5.15
C LEU A 277 -14.83 -6.54 5.24
N LEU A 278 -15.92 -6.58 4.47
CA LEU A 278 -16.97 -5.58 4.56
C LEU A 278 -17.50 -5.49 6.00
N PRO A 279 -17.98 -4.30 6.43
CA PRO A 279 -18.59 -4.13 7.75
C PRO A 279 -19.69 -5.17 8.00
N HIS A 280 -19.78 -5.70 9.22
CA HIS A 280 -20.78 -6.73 9.56
C HIS A 280 -22.22 -6.27 9.30
N ASN A 281 -22.49 -4.96 9.42
CA ASN A 281 -23.79 -4.35 9.14
C ASN A 281 -24.02 -4.03 7.66
N PHE A 282 -23.09 -4.34 6.74
CA PHE A 282 -23.25 -4.02 5.32
C PHE A 282 -24.51 -4.67 4.73
N THR A 283 -24.78 -5.92 5.07
CA THR A 283 -25.99 -6.64 4.63
C THR A 283 -27.26 -5.99 5.19
N GLU A 284 -27.22 -5.50 6.43
CA GLU A 284 -28.34 -4.78 7.06
C GLU A 284 -28.61 -3.45 6.35
N LEU A 285 -27.57 -2.66 6.10
CA LEU A 285 -27.66 -1.39 5.35
C LEU A 285 -28.19 -1.62 3.93
N PHE A 286 -27.76 -2.70 3.27
CA PHE A 286 -28.25 -3.06 1.94
C PHE A 286 -29.73 -3.43 1.93
N ASN A 287 -30.19 -4.16 2.96
CA ASN A 287 -31.61 -4.48 3.12
C ASN A 287 -32.44 -3.24 3.49
N GLU A 288 -31.91 -2.35 4.33
CA GLU A 288 -32.53 -1.07 4.65
C GLU A 288 -32.75 -0.24 3.39
N ALA A 289 -31.74 -0.12 2.52
CA ALA A 289 -31.84 0.61 1.25
C ALA A 289 -32.95 0.03 0.35
N LYS A 290 -33.09 -1.31 0.29
CA LYS A 290 -34.17 -1.98 -0.43
C LYS A 290 -35.55 -1.74 0.17
N ASN A 291 -35.67 -1.68 1.50
CA ASN A 291 -36.94 -1.41 2.17
C ASN A 291 -37.38 0.04 1.92
N VAL A 292 -36.47 1.01 2.03
CA VAL A 292 -36.77 2.42 1.73
C VAL A 292 -37.16 2.60 0.25
N GLU A 293 -36.54 1.84 -0.64
CA GLU A 293 -36.90 1.78 -2.06
C GLU A 293 -38.33 1.23 -2.26
N SER A 294 -38.72 0.16 -1.56
CA SER A 294 -40.05 -0.45 -1.68
C SER A 294 -41.16 0.39 -1.04
N GLU A 295 -40.82 1.20 -0.02
CA GLU A 295 -41.69 2.22 0.56
C GLU A 295 -41.94 3.42 -0.36
N GLY A 296 -41.20 3.52 -1.48
CA GLY A 296 -41.34 4.60 -2.46
C GLY A 296 -40.62 5.89 -2.08
N ASN A 297 -39.79 5.88 -1.02
CA ASN A 297 -38.99 7.04 -0.64
C ASN A 297 -37.66 7.08 -1.42
N PHE A 298 -37.76 7.44 -2.70
CA PHE A 298 -36.63 7.36 -3.62
C PHE A 298 -35.44 8.25 -3.23
N ILE A 299 -35.67 9.41 -2.61
CA ILE A 299 -34.58 10.33 -2.22
C ILE A 299 -33.73 9.69 -1.11
N LEU A 300 -34.38 9.12 -0.10
CA LEU A 300 -33.67 8.44 0.99
C LEU A 300 -32.99 7.16 0.49
N ALA A 301 -33.64 6.40 -0.41
CA ALA A 301 -33.04 5.22 -1.03
C ALA A 301 -31.76 5.59 -1.82
N ILE A 302 -31.79 6.67 -2.60
CA ILE A 302 -30.62 7.19 -3.32
C ILE A 302 -29.47 7.51 -2.36
N ALA A 303 -29.76 8.17 -1.24
CA ALA A 303 -28.74 8.50 -0.24
C ALA A 303 -28.10 7.23 0.36
N LYS A 304 -28.92 6.23 0.70
CA LYS A 304 -28.46 4.93 1.23
C LYS A 304 -27.65 4.13 0.20
N TYR A 305 -28.07 4.09 -1.06
CA TYR A 305 -27.29 3.43 -2.12
C TYR A 305 -25.94 4.13 -2.39
N LYS A 306 -25.89 5.47 -2.30
CA LYS A 306 -24.62 6.22 -2.37
C LYS A 306 -23.69 5.89 -1.21
N GLU A 307 -24.23 5.75 0.00
CA GLU A 307 -23.46 5.31 1.17
C GLU A 307 -22.89 3.90 0.97
N LEU A 308 -23.70 2.95 0.49
CA LEU A 308 -23.24 1.59 0.18
C LEU A 308 -22.15 1.56 -0.89
N ILE A 309 -22.27 2.37 -1.95
CA ILE A 309 -21.24 2.52 -2.98
C ILE A 309 -19.95 3.08 -2.36
N LYS A 310 -20.06 4.07 -1.47
CA LYS A 310 -18.90 4.63 -0.77
C LYS A 310 -18.21 3.56 0.09
N ILE A 311 -18.95 2.76 0.84
CA ILE A 311 -18.41 1.65 1.64
C ILE A 311 -17.75 0.62 0.71
N SER A 312 -18.42 0.19 -0.36
CA SER A 312 -17.84 -0.75 -1.32
C SER A 312 -16.54 -0.23 -1.95
N ASN A 313 -16.44 1.07 -2.25
CA ASN A 313 -15.22 1.69 -2.77
C ASN A 313 -14.11 1.77 -1.71
N GLU A 314 -14.43 2.16 -0.48
CA GLU A 314 -13.48 2.26 0.63
C GLU A 314 -12.85 0.89 0.97
N TYR A 315 -13.65 -0.17 0.90
CA TYR A 315 -13.21 -1.55 1.14
C TYR A 315 -12.73 -2.27 -0.13
N GLN A 316 -12.78 -1.59 -1.29
CA GLN A 316 -12.53 -2.15 -2.62
C GLN A 316 -13.21 -3.53 -2.82
N ASP A 317 -14.47 -3.62 -2.41
CA ASP A 317 -15.32 -4.76 -2.70
C ASP A 317 -16.30 -4.41 -3.82
N PHE A 318 -15.90 -4.75 -5.04
CA PHE A 318 -16.66 -4.44 -6.24
C PHE A 318 -17.75 -5.47 -6.56
N THR A 319 -17.98 -6.47 -5.70
CA THR A 319 -18.95 -7.55 -5.93
C THR A 319 -20.36 -7.02 -6.17
N TYR A 320 -20.76 -5.99 -5.42
CA TYR A 320 -22.09 -5.38 -5.49
C TYR A 320 -22.14 -4.11 -6.36
N MET A 321 -20.99 -3.65 -6.85
CA MET A 321 -20.85 -2.29 -7.39
C MET A 321 -21.74 -2.06 -8.61
N THR A 322 -21.75 -2.99 -9.56
CA THR A 322 -22.59 -2.89 -10.76
C THR A 322 -24.08 -2.86 -10.41
N THR A 323 -24.52 -3.71 -9.48
CA THR A 323 -25.92 -3.74 -9.02
C THR A 323 -26.30 -2.44 -8.29
N LEU A 324 -25.41 -1.93 -7.44
CA LEU A 324 -25.64 -0.69 -6.69
C LEU A 324 -25.72 0.52 -7.64
N LYS A 325 -24.80 0.64 -8.60
CA LYS A 325 -24.79 1.72 -9.60
C LYS A 325 -26.02 1.68 -10.50
N SER A 326 -26.38 0.51 -11.03
CA SER A 326 -27.58 0.34 -11.85
C SER A 326 -28.86 0.71 -11.10
N LYS A 327 -28.99 0.30 -9.82
CA LYS A 327 -30.11 0.69 -8.97
C LYS A 327 -30.15 2.20 -8.74
N LEU A 328 -29.01 2.80 -8.43
CA LEU A 328 -28.89 4.24 -8.23
C LEU A 328 -29.36 5.02 -9.46
N GLU A 329 -28.90 4.64 -10.66
CA GLU A 329 -29.31 5.25 -11.93
C GLU A 329 -30.83 5.15 -12.14
N SER A 330 -31.40 3.95 -11.97
CA SER A 330 -32.84 3.73 -12.13
C SER A 330 -33.70 4.54 -11.16
N LEU A 331 -33.20 4.78 -9.93
CA LEU A 331 -33.89 5.60 -8.94
C LEU A 331 -33.77 7.09 -9.26
N GLN A 332 -32.61 7.51 -9.75
CA GLN A 332 -32.36 8.88 -10.20
C GLN A 332 -33.35 9.25 -11.33
N GLU A 333 -33.51 8.36 -12.31
CA GLU A 333 -34.48 8.53 -13.41
C GLU A 333 -35.92 8.67 -12.91
N LYS A 334 -36.36 7.80 -11.98
CA LYS A 334 -37.71 7.88 -11.38
C LYS A 334 -37.95 9.20 -10.65
N VAL A 335 -36.95 9.71 -9.92
CA VAL A 335 -37.06 11.01 -9.24
C VAL A 335 -37.17 12.16 -10.25
N ASP A 336 -36.37 12.12 -11.32
CA ASP A 336 -36.40 13.14 -12.37
C ASP A 336 -37.73 13.13 -13.13
N GLU A 337 -38.31 11.96 -13.40
CA GLU A 337 -39.66 11.82 -13.97
C GLU A 337 -40.73 12.42 -13.06
N GLN A 338 -40.70 12.13 -11.76
CA GLN A 338 -41.63 12.73 -10.79
C GLN A 338 -41.49 14.25 -10.74
N ALA A 339 -40.27 14.77 -10.80
CA ALA A 339 -40.01 16.21 -10.84
C ALA A 339 -40.55 16.85 -12.13
N LYS A 340 -40.40 16.20 -13.29
CA LYS A 340 -40.97 16.67 -14.57
C LYS A 340 -42.49 16.70 -14.52
N ILE A 341 -43.14 15.67 -13.96
CA ILE A 341 -44.60 15.62 -13.79
C ILE A 341 -45.08 16.75 -12.89
N ARG A 342 -44.42 16.99 -11.74
CA ARG A 342 -44.76 18.09 -10.82
C ARG A 342 -44.65 19.45 -11.50
N LYS A 343 -43.56 19.72 -12.22
CA LYS A 343 -43.39 20.95 -13.01
C LYS A 343 -44.46 21.12 -14.09
N GLY A 344 -44.89 20.03 -14.72
CA GLY A 344 -45.99 20.03 -15.71
C GLY A 344 -47.36 20.33 -15.09
N ILE A 345 -47.61 19.90 -13.86
CA ILE A 345 -48.85 20.22 -13.13
C ILE A 345 -48.83 21.68 -12.66
N GLU A 346 -47.71 22.16 -12.14
CA GLU A 346 -47.55 23.55 -11.70
C GLU A 346 -47.64 24.55 -12.85
N SER A 347 -47.10 24.20 -14.04
CA SER A 347 -47.23 25.05 -15.23
C SER A 347 -48.67 25.13 -15.74
N LYS A 348 -49.46 24.05 -15.59
CA LYS A 348 -50.92 24.06 -15.86
C LYS A 348 -51.72 24.80 -14.78
N LYS A 349 -51.22 24.87 -13.55
CA LYS A 349 -51.80 25.65 -12.45
C LYS A 349 -51.37 27.12 -12.44
N LYS A 350 -50.65 27.62 -13.45
CA LYS A 350 -50.38 29.05 -13.61
C LYS A 350 -51.69 29.81 -13.86
N PHE A 351 -52.32 30.16 -12.74
CA PHE A 351 -53.16 31.33 -12.48
C PHE A 351 -53.96 31.82 -13.70
N GLU A 352 -55.11 31.20 -13.93
CA GLU A 352 -56.19 31.93 -14.61
C GLU A 352 -56.50 33.14 -13.74
N ILE A 353 -56.14 34.33 -14.22
CA ILE A 353 -56.45 35.60 -13.54
C ILE A 353 -57.96 35.58 -13.29
N PRO A 354 -58.44 35.61 -12.03
CA PRO A 354 -59.87 35.60 -11.76
C PRO A 354 -60.51 36.73 -12.55
N GLY A 355 -61.44 36.38 -13.43
CA GLY A 355 -62.09 37.31 -14.35
C GLY A 355 -62.55 38.55 -13.59
N LYS A 356 -62.09 39.73 -14.05
CA LYS A 356 -62.36 41.09 -13.52
C LYS A 356 -63.18 41.09 -12.23
N ILE A 357 -62.49 41.20 -11.09
CA ILE A 357 -63.14 41.50 -9.80
C ILE A 357 -63.94 42.80 -9.99
N GLN A 358 -65.26 42.70 -10.11
CA GLN A 358 -66.13 43.87 -10.15
C GLN A 358 -66.34 44.35 -8.72
N PHE A 359 -65.67 45.44 -8.35
CA PHE A 359 -65.91 46.13 -7.10
C PHE A 359 -67.28 46.83 -7.17
N THR A 360 -68.32 46.19 -6.65
CA THR A 360 -69.70 46.74 -6.65
C THR A 360 -69.96 47.73 -5.50
N ARG A 361 -69.04 47.87 -4.55
CA ARG A 361 -69.24 48.73 -3.37
C ARG A 361 -68.33 49.96 -3.43
N ARG A 362 -68.91 51.08 -3.90
CA ARG A 362 -68.34 52.43 -3.65
C ARG A 362 -68.55 52.77 -2.17
N ILE A 363 -67.50 52.57 -1.38
CA ILE A 363 -67.45 53.12 -0.02
C ILE A 363 -67.04 54.59 -0.16
N GLN A 364 -67.94 55.52 0.18
CA GLN A 364 -67.58 56.93 0.33
C GLN A 364 -66.75 57.07 1.60
N VAL A 365 -65.45 57.29 1.44
CA VAL A 365 -64.55 57.58 2.55
C VAL A 365 -64.61 59.09 2.81
N GLN A 366 -64.90 59.49 4.05
CA GLN A 366 -64.83 60.89 4.46
C GLN A 366 -63.40 61.43 4.29
N PRO A 367 -63.23 62.68 3.82
CA PRO A 367 -61.91 63.28 3.67
C PRO A 367 -61.23 63.43 5.04
N LEU A 368 -59.99 62.95 5.16
CA LEU A 368 -59.18 63.14 6.35
C LEU A 368 -58.89 64.63 6.60
N PRO A 369 -58.88 65.10 7.87
CA PRO A 369 -58.52 66.45 8.22
C PRO A 369 -57.05 66.74 7.86
N SER A 370 -56.85 67.80 7.08
CA SER A 370 -55.54 68.31 6.64
C SER A 370 -54.83 69.05 7.79
N GLY A 371 -54.36 68.29 8.78
CA GLY A 371 -53.44 68.76 9.81
C GLY A 371 -51.99 68.64 9.34
N LYS A 372 -51.35 69.77 9.02
CA LYS A 372 -49.92 69.87 8.73
C LYS A 372 -49.10 69.47 9.97
N THR A 373 -48.41 68.34 9.91
CA THR A 373 -47.21 68.09 10.72
C THR A 373 -46.14 67.42 9.86
N LEU A 374 -45.05 68.16 9.64
CA LEU A 374 -43.81 67.70 9.03
C LEU A 374 -43.21 66.57 9.88
N ILE A 375 -43.23 65.34 9.36
CA ILE A 375 -42.42 64.24 9.90
C ILE A 375 -41.37 63.90 8.83
N LYS A 376 -40.10 64.14 9.17
CA LYS A 376 -38.92 63.75 8.39
C LYS A 376 -38.86 62.21 8.31
N ALA A 377 -38.69 61.68 7.10
CA ALA A 377 -38.41 60.27 6.89
C ALA A 377 -36.98 59.92 7.32
N PRO A 378 -36.74 58.75 7.96
CA PRO A 378 -35.40 58.22 8.15
C PRO A 378 -34.86 57.58 6.85
N PRO A 379 -33.53 57.43 6.71
CA PRO A 379 -32.92 56.94 5.47
C PRO A 379 -33.15 55.44 5.27
N ILE A 380 -33.51 55.07 4.04
CA ILE A 380 -33.63 53.68 3.59
C ILE A 380 -32.26 53.26 3.04
N GLU A 381 -31.64 52.25 3.67
CA GLU A 381 -30.49 51.54 3.12
C GLU A 381 -30.94 50.58 2.01
N ILE A 382 -30.28 50.69 0.85
CA ILE A 382 -30.50 49.85 -0.33
C ILE A 382 -29.50 48.68 -0.29
N PRO A 383 -29.93 47.41 -0.28
CA PRO A 383 -29.02 46.29 -0.48
C PRO A 383 -28.60 46.20 -1.96
N ARG A 384 -27.28 46.21 -2.19
CA ARG A 384 -26.67 46.02 -3.51
C ARG A 384 -26.88 44.59 -4.02
N SER A 385 -27.32 44.47 -5.27
CA SER A 385 -27.38 43.22 -6.05
C SER A 385 -25.98 42.74 -6.47
N PRO A 386 -25.74 41.41 -6.57
CA PRO A 386 -24.45 40.87 -6.99
C PRO A 386 -24.24 40.95 -8.50
N THR A 387 -23.02 41.32 -8.86
CA THR A 387 -22.50 41.50 -10.22
C THR A 387 -22.28 40.14 -10.90
N LYS A 388 -22.77 40.02 -12.14
CA LYS A 388 -22.42 38.94 -13.08
C LYS A 388 -20.98 39.09 -13.53
N ILE A 389 -20.20 38.01 -13.48
CA ILE A 389 -18.94 37.89 -14.23
C ILE A 389 -19.08 36.71 -15.21
N LYS A 390 -18.91 37.03 -16.49
CA LYS A 390 -18.65 36.08 -17.60
C LYS A 390 -17.14 35.90 -17.70
N GLN A 391 -16.69 34.67 -17.91
CA GLN A 391 -15.50 34.30 -18.70
C GLN A 391 -15.59 32.78 -18.96
N LYS A 392 -15.78 32.35 -20.22
CA LYS A 392 -14.79 32.04 -21.27
C LYS A 392 -14.17 30.64 -21.10
N THR A 393 -14.50 29.81 -22.09
CA THR A 393 -13.89 28.53 -22.47
C THR A 393 -12.44 28.70 -22.91
N GLU A 394 -11.55 27.79 -22.50
CA GLU A 394 -10.47 27.19 -23.32
C GLU A 394 -9.70 26.11 -22.53
N ASP A 395 -9.69 24.90 -23.12
CA ASP A 395 -8.63 23.91 -23.31
C ASP A 395 -7.70 23.39 -22.19
N LEU A 396 -7.81 22.06 -22.00
CA LEU A 396 -6.77 21.03 -21.96
C LEU A 396 -5.29 21.48 -22.04
N MET A 397 -4.54 21.30 -20.94
CA MET A 397 -3.18 20.72 -20.87
C MET A 397 -2.97 20.19 -19.43
N LEU A 398 -2.78 18.88 -19.21
CA LEU A 398 -1.53 18.12 -19.24
C LEU A 398 -0.49 18.59 -18.21
N PHE A 399 -0.35 17.76 -17.17
CA PHE A 399 0.61 17.85 -16.07
C PHE A 399 2.05 18.12 -16.54
N SER A 400 2.68 19.14 -15.97
CA SER A 400 4.11 19.13 -15.67
C SER A 400 4.49 20.20 -14.64
N THR A 401 5.44 19.80 -13.77
CA THR A 401 6.42 20.61 -13.00
C THR A 401 5.99 21.45 -11.79
N ALA A 402 6.40 20.90 -10.62
CA ALA A 402 7.16 21.52 -9.52
C ALA A 402 6.49 22.56 -8.61
N GLU A 403 6.38 22.20 -7.32
CA GLU A 403 6.55 23.13 -6.21
C GLU A 403 7.87 22.79 -5.50
N SER A 404 8.94 23.46 -5.96
CA SER A 404 10.11 23.77 -5.15
C SER A 404 9.76 24.98 -4.29
N LEU A 405 9.75 24.82 -2.98
CA LEU A 405 9.66 25.94 -2.05
C LEU A 405 11.06 26.52 -1.86
N ASP A 406 11.21 27.76 -2.33
CA ASP A 406 12.30 28.65 -2.02
C ASP A 406 12.36 28.90 -0.50
N GLY A 407 13.54 28.70 0.08
CA GLY A 407 13.89 29.00 1.46
C GLY A 407 15.19 29.77 1.49
N GLU A 408 15.05 31.06 1.76
CA GLU A 408 16.01 32.13 2.06
C GLU A 408 17.44 31.70 2.48
N GLU A 409 18.43 32.26 1.77
CA GLU A 409 19.83 32.35 2.17
C GLU A 409 19.98 33.10 3.51
N ILE A 410 20.57 32.44 4.50
CA ILE A 410 21.10 33.08 5.71
C ILE A 410 22.58 32.69 5.81
N ASP A 411 23.45 33.67 5.64
CA ASP A 411 24.87 33.62 5.98
C ASP A 411 25.05 33.24 7.46
N LYS A 412 25.76 32.14 7.73
CA LYS A 412 26.36 31.88 9.05
C LYS A 412 27.75 31.28 8.92
N GLU A 413 28.65 32.04 9.52
CA GLU A 413 30.07 31.84 9.74
C GLU A 413 30.45 30.46 10.29
N ASP A 414 31.66 30.04 9.91
CA ASP A 414 32.40 28.89 10.44
C ASP A 414 32.36 28.82 11.97
N ILE A 415 31.83 27.71 12.49
CA ILE A 415 32.08 27.25 13.85
C ILE A 415 32.64 25.83 13.76
N THR A 416 33.96 25.73 13.61
CA THR A 416 34.72 24.51 13.89
C THR A 416 34.77 24.30 15.41
N LEU A 417 33.97 23.38 15.93
CA LEU A 417 34.07 22.92 17.31
C LEU A 417 35.06 21.75 17.38
N ASP A 418 36.19 21.99 18.04
CA ASP A 418 37.16 20.97 18.47
C ASP A 418 36.47 19.90 19.34
N ILE A 419 36.35 18.69 18.78
CA ILE A 419 35.74 17.53 19.43
C ILE A 419 36.61 16.96 20.56
N ASP A 420 37.88 17.40 20.68
CA ASP A 420 38.84 16.88 21.66
C ASP A 420 38.72 17.46 23.08
N LYS A 421 37.70 18.26 23.39
CA LYS A 421 37.56 18.93 24.71
C LYS A 421 36.43 18.43 25.62
N VAL A 422 35.67 17.39 25.26
CA VAL A 422 34.44 17.04 26.01
C VAL A 422 34.49 15.70 26.76
N ILE A 423 35.59 14.94 26.72
CA ILE A 423 35.69 13.68 27.49
C ILE A 423 37.02 13.62 28.26
N PRO A 424 37.01 13.60 29.60
CA PRO A 424 38.20 13.29 30.41
C PRO A 424 38.73 11.90 30.06
N GLU A 425 40.03 11.79 29.80
CA GLU A 425 40.70 10.54 29.39
C GLU A 425 40.53 9.38 30.39
N GLU A 426 40.17 9.67 31.65
CA GLU A 426 40.08 8.69 32.75
C GLU A 426 38.89 7.72 32.67
N LYS A 427 38.00 7.82 31.66
CA LYS A 427 36.83 6.94 31.50
C LYS A 427 36.75 6.19 30.17
N ARG A 428 37.84 6.15 29.38
CA ARG A 428 37.90 5.26 28.22
C ARG A 428 38.24 3.84 28.70
N PRO A 429 37.45 2.80 28.35
CA PRO A 429 37.84 1.43 28.64
C PRO A 429 39.12 1.11 27.87
N THR A 430 40.22 0.94 28.58
CA THR A 430 41.47 0.40 28.04
C THR A 430 41.24 -1.07 27.70
N LEU A 431 41.02 -1.35 26.42
CA LEU A 431 41.32 -2.67 25.86
C LEU A 431 42.84 -2.81 25.87
N GLU A 432 43.36 -3.68 26.74
CA GLU A 432 44.74 -4.14 26.68
C GLU A 432 44.95 -4.86 25.34
N ILE A 433 45.40 -4.12 24.33
CA ILE A 433 45.96 -4.70 23.12
C ILE A 433 47.36 -5.18 23.53
N THR A 434 47.46 -6.46 23.88
CA THR A 434 48.76 -7.13 23.89
C THR A 434 49.31 -7.13 22.48
N GLU A 435 50.20 -6.17 22.18
CA GLU A 435 51.07 -6.21 21.00
C GLU A 435 51.99 -7.43 21.12
N LYS A 436 51.53 -8.59 20.62
CA LYS A 436 52.42 -9.67 20.23
C LYS A 436 53.04 -9.30 18.90
N LYS A 437 54.35 -9.07 18.93
CA LYS A 437 55.22 -8.84 17.78
C LYS A 437 55.33 -10.08 16.90
N ASP A 438 55.31 -9.82 15.59
CA ASP A 438 55.86 -10.65 14.49
C ASP A 438 55.46 -12.13 14.46
N ASP A 439 54.16 -12.39 14.29
CA ASP A 439 53.72 -13.67 13.78
C ASP A 439 53.87 -13.67 12.25
N ASP A 440 54.69 -14.57 11.72
CA ASP A 440 54.99 -14.73 10.30
C ASP A 440 53.75 -15.33 9.57
N PHE A 441 52.75 -14.48 9.33
CA PHE A 441 51.43 -14.86 8.80
C PHE A 441 51.47 -15.73 7.53
N PRO A 442 52.41 -15.57 6.58
CA PRO A 442 52.53 -16.49 5.45
C PRO A 442 52.79 -17.95 5.86
N ILE A 443 53.60 -18.17 6.90
CA ILE A 443 53.91 -19.52 7.42
C ILE A 443 52.68 -20.11 8.12
N ILE A 444 51.97 -19.29 8.90
CA ILE A 444 50.75 -19.72 9.59
C ILE A 444 49.66 -20.10 8.59
N LEU A 445 49.45 -19.29 7.55
CA LEU A 445 48.50 -19.59 6.48
C LEU A 445 48.85 -20.90 5.78
N GLN A 446 50.13 -21.09 5.44
CA GLN A 446 50.60 -22.30 4.78
C GLN A 446 50.32 -23.56 5.64
N GLN A 447 50.63 -23.51 6.94
CA GLN A 447 50.39 -24.62 7.86
C GLN A 447 48.89 -24.94 8.03
N LEU A 448 48.02 -23.93 8.04
CA LEU A 448 46.57 -24.13 8.13
C LEU A 448 46.01 -24.82 6.88
N ILE A 449 46.50 -24.45 5.70
CA ILE A 449 46.10 -25.04 4.42
C ILE A 449 46.61 -26.49 4.30
N GLU A 450 47.84 -26.75 4.74
CA GLU A 450 48.41 -28.10 4.83
C GLU A 450 47.63 -29.02 5.77
N LYS A 451 47.18 -28.51 6.92
CA LYS A 451 46.31 -29.26 7.84
C LYS A 451 44.97 -29.65 7.20
N ARG A 452 44.48 -28.88 6.23
CA ARG A 452 43.25 -29.18 5.47
C ARG A 452 43.49 -30.02 4.21
N GLY A 453 44.71 -30.52 4.00
CA GLY A 453 45.06 -31.45 2.94
C GLY A 453 45.38 -30.81 1.59
N SER A 454 45.60 -29.50 1.55
CA SER A 454 46.07 -28.78 0.36
C SER A 454 47.49 -28.25 0.58
N SER A 455 48.24 -27.90 -0.46
CA SER A 455 49.54 -27.25 -0.31
C SER A 455 49.65 -26.02 -1.19
N LEU A 456 50.22 -24.96 -0.62
CA LEU A 456 50.48 -23.70 -1.28
C LEU A 456 51.92 -23.27 -1.01
N THR A 457 52.53 -22.58 -1.97
CA THR A 457 53.88 -22.04 -1.79
C THR A 457 53.82 -20.76 -0.96
N LEU A 458 54.86 -20.51 -0.14
CA LEU A 458 54.96 -19.31 0.70
C LEU A 458 54.73 -18.01 -0.09
N LYS A 459 55.29 -17.91 -1.30
CA LYS A 459 55.08 -16.75 -2.19
C LYS A 459 53.62 -16.52 -2.57
N LEU A 460 52.84 -17.60 -2.72
CA LEU A 460 51.41 -17.46 -3.01
C LEU A 460 50.63 -17.05 -1.77
N CYS A 461 50.99 -17.58 -0.59
CA CYS A 461 50.43 -17.17 0.69
C CYS A 461 50.68 -15.68 0.96
N GLU A 462 51.89 -15.17 0.71
CA GLU A 462 52.22 -13.74 0.80
C GLU A 462 51.34 -12.87 -0.12
N ALA A 463 51.15 -13.31 -1.37
CA ALA A 463 50.30 -12.59 -2.33
C ALA A 463 48.84 -12.54 -1.87
N LEU A 464 48.29 -13.68 -1.42
CA LEU A 464 46.92 -13.76 -0.90
C LEU A 464 46.71 -12.89 0.34
N LEU A 465 47.70 -12.85 1.24
CA LEU A 465 47.63 -12.00 2.43
C LEU A 465 47.68 -10.51 2.07
N THR A 466 48.46 -10.14 1.07
CA THR A 466 48.52 -8.76 0.57
C THR A 466 47.17 -8.32 -0.02
N GLU A 467 46.48 -9.19 -0.76
CA GLU A 467 45.15 -8.91 -1.28
C GLU A 467 44.09 -8.85 -0.16
N LEU A 468 44.15 -9.79 0.78
CA LEU A 468 43.24 -9.85 1.93
C LEU A 468 43.36 -8.59 2.80
N GLN A 469 44.59 -8.14 3.08
CA GLN A 469 44.84 -6.92 3.85
C GLN A 469 44.30 -5.68 3.12
N LYS A 470 44.46 -5.61 1.79
CA LYS A 470 43.88 -4.53 0.98
C LYS A 470 42.35 -4.54 1.02
N ALA A 471 41.73 -5.71 0.97
CA ALA A 471 40.27 -5.85 0.99
C ALA A 471 39.66 -5.46 2.35
N LEU A 472 40.32 -5.81 3.45
CA LEU A 472 39.81 -5.56 4.80
C LEU A 472 40.05 -4.14 5.30
N ALA A 473 41.00 -3.40 4.70
CA ALA A 473 41.39 -2.05 5.12
C ALA A 473 41.72 -1.92 6.62
N ARG A 474 42.16 -3.02 7.25
CA ARG A 474 42.64 -3.11 8.64
C ARG A 474 43.78 -4.12 8.76
N PRO A 475 44.60 -4.09 9.84
CA PRO A 475 45.58 -5.13 10.11
C PRO A 475 44.95 -6.52 10.19
N LEU A 476 45.67 -7.52 9.69
CA LEU A 476 45.24 -8.92 9.71
C LEU A 476 45.33 -9.50 11.13
N LEU A 477 44.32 -10.27 11.51
CA LEU A 477 44.27 -11.06 12.73
C LEU A 477 44.41 -12.55 12.41
N VAL A 478 44.77 -13.37 13.40
CA VAL A 478 44.87 -14.84 13.22
C VAL A 478 43.53 -15.46 12.78
N GLU A 479 42.42 -14.89 13.25
CA GLU A 479 41.06 -15.30 12.85
C GLU A 479 40.81 -15.10 11.34
N ASP A 480 41.42 -14.07 10.73
CA ASP A 480 41.31 -13.82 9.29
C ASP A 480 42.06 -14.91 8.48
N LEU A 481 43.15 -15.45 9.03
CA LEU A 481 43.92 -16.56 8.43
C LEU A 481 43.17 -17.89 8.48
N GLU A 482 42.45 -18.16 9.58
CA GLU A 482 41.64 -19.38 9.73
C GLU A 482 40.42 -19.41 8.81
N LEU A 483 39.90 -18.23 8.44
CA LEU A 483 38.83 -18.06 7.46
C LEU A 483 39.36 -18.14 6.02
N ALA A 484 40.59 -17.69 5.77
CA ALA A 484 41.22 -17.70 4.45
C ALA A 484 41.76 -19.09 4.06
N ALA A 485 42.30 -19.85 5.01
CA ALA A 485 42.61 -21.28 4.87
C ALA A 485 41.33 -22.11 4.90
#